data_AF-A0A0T5VLW3-F1
#
_entry.id   AF-A0A0T5VLW3-F1
#
_cell.length_a   1.000
_cell.length_b   1.000
_cell.length_c   1.000
_cell.angle_alpha   90.00
_cell.angle_beta   90.00
_cell.angle_gamma   90.00
#
_symmetry.space_group_name_H-M   'P 1'
#
loop_
_entity.id
_entity.type
_entity.pdbx_description
1 polymer ?
#
loop_
_entity_poly.entity_id
_entity_poly.type
_entity_poly.pdbx_seq_one_letter_code
_entity_poly.pdbx_strand_id
1 'polypeptide(L)'
;MNNKPAFTEKRFLFTFILVTSLFMLWGVAHSMSDVLNKHFQNVLNVSKAQSGLIQFSVFGAYFIMSIPAGMFLKRFGYKAGVILGLGLFAIGTFLFVPAANAESFGFFRIALFILGCGMATLETVAHPFAASLGDQRTSDRRVNFSQSFNAIGAIIGPAIGTFFLLRATSGGHENSLDSVKLLYAGLGGFILIVAVAFFFIRIPDLIDPHSISDAPLSAQNIDIAPGKRLFQHRHFVWAVAAQFFNVAAQAGTWSYFINYGHEKMGFSDEKAGNFMVLFMVMMALGRFVGTYLMKFIAPNKILAAFAICSIIACIIVAQSWDWTSYCALLSINFFFSIMFPTIFSLGLKNLGTHTQQASSFISMGVVGGAVMPYFMGKIANEDVAHAYYLPIICYVVIFLFAARFFKVIR
;
A
#
# COMPACT_ATOMS: atom_id res chain seq x y z
N MET A 1 9.69 34.66 14.39
CA MET A 1 10.79 33.86 13.82
C MET A 1 10.20 32.72 12.99
N ASN A 2 10.37 32.78 11.68
CA ASN A 2 9.71 31.91 10.70
C ASN A 2 10.47 30.58 10.59
N ASN A 3 10.35 29.73 11.62
CA ASN A 3 11.06 28.46 11.69
C ASN A 3 10.33 27.41 10.82
N LYS A 4 10.55 27.47 9.49
CA LYS A 4 10.12 26.42 8.57
C LYS A 4 11.01 25.20 8.83
N PRO A 5 10.47 24.09 9.38
CA PRO A 5 11.29 22.91 9.65
C PRO A 5 11.88 22.35 8.36
N ALA A 6 13.15 21.94 8.42
CA ALA A 6 13.82 21.31 7.30
C ALA A 6 13.10 20.00 6.91
N PHE A 7 13.17 19.62 5.63
CA PHE A 7 12.54 18.39 5.12
C PHE A 7 13.11 17.14 5.81
N THR A 8 14.44 17.10 5.97
CA THR A 8 15.20 16.11 6.71
C THR A 8 16.47 16.78 7.24
N GLU A 9 16.92 16.47 8.45
CA GLU A 9 18.24 16.94 8.94
C GLU A 9 19.37 16.24 8.19
N LYS A 10 20.52 16.90 7.99
CA LYS A 10 21.68 16.31 7.30
C LYS A 10 22.12 14.97 7.91
N ARG A 11 21.90 14.79 9.22
CA ARG A 11 22.19 13.56 9.97
C ARG A 11 21.30 12.38 9.57
N PHE A 12 20.05 12.62 9.16
CA PHE A 12 19.08 11.58 8.79
C PHE A 12 18.95 11.38 7.27
N LEU A 13 19.61 12.21 6.45
CA LEU A 13 19.50 12.18 4.99
C LEU A 13 19.93 10.83 4.40
N PHE A 14 21.05 10.28 4.86
CA PHE A 14 21.54 8.97 4.40
C PHE A 14 20.54 7.85 4.69
N THR A 15 20.03 7.80 5.93
CA THR A 15 19.01 6.83 6.34
C THR A 15 17.70 7.01 5.58
N PHE A 16 17.29 8.25 5.31
CA PHE A 16 16.09 8.55 4.55
C PHE A 16 16.18 8.13 3.07
N ILE A 17 17.34 8.35 2.43
CA ILE A 17 17.60 7.86 1.07
C ILE A 17 17.50 6.34 1.05
N LEU A 18 18.12 5.68 2.02
CA LEU A 18 18.12 4.24 2.14
C LEU A 18 16.71 3.66 2.34
N VAL A 19 15.92 4.25 3.23
CA VAL A 19 14.51 3.87 3.43
C VAL A 19 13.69 4.10 2.17
N THR A 20 13.89 5.23 1.49
CA THR A 20 13.19 5.52 0.24
C THR A 20 13.54 4.51 -0.86
N SER A 21 14.81 4.13 -0.98
CA SER A 21 15.24 3.05 -1.88
C SER A 21 14.61 1.71 -1.48
N LEU A 22 14.49 1.42 -0.18
CA LEU A 22 13.82 0.20 0.31
C LEU A 22 12.34 0.16 -0.08
N PHE A 23 11.62 1.28 0.02
CA PHE A 23 10.24 1.40 -0.46
C PHE A 23 10.11 1.14 -1.96
N MET A 24 11.09 1.58 -2.76
CA MET A 24 11.15 1.28 -4.19
C MET A 24 11.40 -0.20 -4.44
N LEU A 25 12.42 -0.77 -3.79
CA LEU A 25 12.85 -2.15 -3.96
C LEU A 25 11.77 -3.17 -3.59
N TRP A 26 11.12 -2.98 -2.44
CA TRP A 26 9.97 -3.83 -2.13
C TRP A 26 8.84 -3.57 -3.12
N GLY A 27 8.59 -2.32 -3.55
CA GLY A 27 7.51 -2.00 -4.48
C GLY A 27 7.62 -2.79 -5.78
N VAL A 28 8.84 -2.91 -6.31
CA VAL A 28 9.18 -3.80 -7.43
C VAL A 28 8.90 -5.26 -7.07
N ALA A 29 9.41 -5.72 -5.93
CA ALA A 29 9.25 -7.12 -5.51
C ALA A 29 7.78 -7.54 -5.33
N HIS A 30 6.98 -6.68 -4.71
CA HIS A 30 5.56 -6.88 -4.46
C HIS A 30 4.77 -6.95 -5.77
N SER A 31 4.90 -5.93 -6.62
CA SER A 31 4.18 -5.88 -7.90
C SER A 31 4.61 -6.97 -8.88
N MET A 32 5.89 -7.38 -8.85
CA MET A 32 6.36 -8.55 -9.60
C MET A 32 5.76 -9.86 -9.05
N SER A 33 5.61 -9.98 -7.72
CA SER A 33 4.94 -11.13 -7.09
C SER A 33 3.49 -11.25 -7.54
N ASP A 34 2.78 -10.14 -7.72
CA ASP A 34 1.39 -10.16 -8.19
C ASP A 34 1.27 -10.71 -9.62
N VAL A 35 2.19 -10.34 -10.52
CA VAL A 35 2.24 -10.89 -11.89
C VAL A 35 2.51 -12.39 -11.87
N LEU A 36 3.49 -12.81 -11.08
CA LEU A 36 3.85 -14.23 -10.94
C LEU A 36 2.70 -15.04 -10.35
N ASN A 37 2.00 -14.49 -9.35
CA ASN A 37 0.86 -15.12 -8.70
C ASN A 37 -0.30 -15.31 -9.69
N LYS A 38 -0.62 -14.28 -10.50
CA LYS A 38 -1.66 -14.37 -11.52
C LYS A 38 -1.33 -15.42 -12.59
N HIS A 39 -0.09 -15.46 -13.06
CA HIS A 39 0.33 -16.49 -14.02
C HIS A 39 0.24 -17.90 -13.43
N PHE A 40 0.68 -18.09 -12.18
CA PHE A 40 0.59 -19.37 -11.50
C PHE A 40 -0.86 -19.86 -11.31
N GLN A 41 -1.79 -18.93 -11.02
CA GLN A 41 -3.22 -19.25 -10.96
C GLN A 41 -3.77 -19.73 -12.31
N ASN A 42 -3.31 -19.13 -13.41
CA ASN A 42 -3.71 -19.55 -14.75
C ASN A 42 -3.17 -20.94 -15.09
N VAL A 43 -1.91 -21.23 -14.75
CA VAL A 43 -1.28 -22.54 -15.00
C VAL A 43 -1.98 -23.67 -14.24
N LEU A 44 -2.38 -23.43 -12.99
CA LEU A 44 -3.12 -24.42 -12.19
C LEU A 44 -4.63 -24.47 -12.50
N ASN A 45 -5.13 -23.74 -13.51
CA ASN A 45 -6.55 -23.65 -13.85
C ASN A 45 -7.44 -23.38 -12.62
N VAL A 46 -7.01 -22.42 -11.78
CA VAL A 46 -7.66 -22.10 -10.52
C VAL A 46 -9.08 -21.59 -10.76
N SER A 47 -10.07 -22.22 -10.13
CA SER A 47 -11.47 -21.80 -10.22
C SER A 47 -11.70 -20.44 -9.56
N LYS A 48 -12.75 -19.72 -9.97
CA LYS A 48 -13.11 -18.42 -9.35
C LYS A 48 -13.29 -18.50 -7.83
N ALA A 49 -13.85 -19.60 -7.32
CA ALA A 49 -14.00 -19.83 -5.89
C ALA A 49 -12.64 -19.95 -5.18
N GLN A 50 -11.68 -20.61 -5.82
CA GLN A 50 -10.31 -20.74 -5.32
C GLN A 50 -9.53 -19.42 -5.40
N SER A 51 -9.74 -18.58 -6.43
CA SER A 51 -9.18 -17.22 -6.46
C SER A 51 -9.69 -16.35 -5.30
N GLY A 52 -10.96 -16.51 -4.91
CA GLY A 52 -11.49 -15.89 -3.69
C GLY A 52 -10.76 -16.34 -2.42
N LEU A 53 -10.43 -17.63 -2.32
CA LEU A 53 -9.65 -18.19 -1.20
C LEU A 53 -8.21 -17.67 -1.16
N ILE A 54 -7.61 -17.37 -2.32
CA ILE A 54 -6.29 -16.72 -2.41
C ILE A 54 -6.36 -15.31 -1.82
N GLN A 55 -7.35 -14.51 -2.21
CA GLN A 55 -7.54 -13.18 -1.63
C GLN A 55 -7.82 -13.25 -0.14
N PHE A 56 -8.65 -14.20 0.31
CA PHE A 56 -8.87 -14.43 1.72
C PHE A 56 -7.58 -14.76 2.48
N SER A 57 -6.69 -15.57 1.90
CA SER A 57 -5.37 -15.85 2.48
C SER A 57 -4.50 -14.59 2.60
N VAL A 58 -4.42 -13.77 1.55
CA VAL A 58 -3.59 -12.55 1.57
C VAL A 58 -4.16 -11.53 2.56
N PHE A 59 -5.44 -11.18 2.45
CA PHE A 59 -6.06 -10.20 3.35
C PHE A 59 -6.16 -10.71 4.80
N GLY A 60 -6.36 -12.02 4.99
CA GLY A 60 -6.30 -12.66 6.31
C GLY A 60 -4.90 -12.58 6.93
N ALA A 61 -3.85 -12.72 6.13
CA ALA A 61 -2.47 -12.52 6.59
C ALA A 61 -2.23 -11.09 7.07
N TYR A 62 -2.73 -10.08 6.34
CA TYR A 62 -2.72 -8.68 6.79
C TYR A 62 -3.44 -8.50 8.13
N PHE A 63 -4.66 -9.03 8.26
CA PHE A 63 -5.43 -8.88 9.50
C PHE A 63 -4.74 -9.54 10.70
N ILE A 64 -4.20 -10.75 10.54
CA ILE A 64 -3.61 -11.53 11.62
C ILE A 64 -2.21 -11.01 11.97
N MET A 65 -1.36 -10.73 10.98
CA MET A 65 0.06 -10.42 11.20
C MET A 65 0.30 -8.96 11.59
N SER A 66 -0.58 -8.02 11.22
CA SER A 66 -0.35 -6.61 11.54
C SER A 66 -0.28 -6.36 13.06
N ILE A 67 -1.04 -7.10 13.90
CA ILE A 67 -0.95 -6.96 15.37
C ILE A 67 0.37 -7.49 15.94
N PRO A 68 0.77 -8.77 15.68
CA PRO A 68 2.10 -9.26 16.05
C PRO A 68 3.24 -8.39 15.55
N ALA A 69 3.16 -7.90 14.31
CA ALA A 69 4.18 -7.03 13.72
C ALA A 69 4.39 -5.74 14.53
N GLY A 70 3.32 -5.09 14.99
CA GLY A 70 3.46 -3.89 15.83
C GLY A 70 3.92 -4.18 17.25
N MET A 71 3.53 -5.33 17.83
CA MET A 71 4.07 -5.77 19.12
C MET A 71 5.58 -6.06 19.02
N PHE A 72 6.00 -6.72 17.94
CA PHE A 72 7.40 -6.99 17.67
C PHE A 72 8.18 -5.69 17.45
N LEU A 73 7.62 -4.76 16.68
CA LEU A 73 8.16 -3.42 16.48
C LEU A 73 8.36 -2.67 17.80
N LYS A 74 7.39 -2.78 18.72
CA LYS A 74 7.47 -2.16 20.06
C LYS A 74 8.58 -2.74 20.93
N ARG A 75 8.86 -4.04 20.80
CA ARG A 75 9.84 -4.73 21.65
C ARG A 75 11.26 -4.70 21.09
N PHE A 76 11.42 -4.78 19.78
CA PHE A 76 12.73 -4.96 19.12
C PHE A 76 13.13 -3.78 18.21
N GLY A 77 12.27 -2.77 18.07
CA GLY A 77 12.53 -1.56 17.29
C GLY A 77 12.36 -1.73 15.78
N TYR A 78 12.54 -0.63 15.04
CA TYR A 78 12.28 -0.55 13.60
C TYR A 78 13.16 -1.47 12.76
N LYS A 79 14.46 -1.55 13.09
CA LYS A 79 15.42 -2.37 12.34
C LYS A 79 15.01 -3.85 12.33
N ALA A 80 14.73 -4.39 13.50
CA ALA A 80 14.32 -5.78 13.66
C ALA A 80 12.98 -6.05 12.95
N GLY A 81 12.03 -5.11 13.01
CA GLY A 81 10.75 -5.23 12.31
C GLY A 81 10.89 -5.31 10.79
N VAL A 82 11.77 -4.49 10.19
CA VAL A 82 12.04 -4.56 8.74
C VAL A 82 12.67 -5.90 8.36
N ILE A 83 13.65 -6.38 9.14
CA ILE A 83 14.32 -7.67 8.90
C ILE A 83 13.33 -8.82 8.99
N LEU A 84 12.44 -8.82 10.00
CA LEU A 84 11.39 -9.81 10.15
C LEU A 84 10.47 -9.83 8.92
N GLY A 85 10.04 -8.65 8.46
CA GLY A 85 9.18 -8.52 7.28
C GLY A 85 9.85 -9.03 6.00
N LEU A 86 11.10 -8.62 5.73
CA LEU A 86 11.86 -9.11 4.57
C LEU A 86 12.13 -10.62 4.66
N GLY A 87 12.41 -11.15 5.86
CA GLY A 87 12.62 -12.57 6.10
C GLY A 87 11.37 -13.40 5.82
N LEU A 88 10.21 -12.98 6.35
CA LEU A 88 8.93 -13.62 6.08
C LEU A 88 8.56 -13.57 4.59
N PHE A 89 8.81 -12.43 3.93
CA PHE A 89 8.60 -12.31 2.49
C PHE A 89 9.49 -13.30 1.72
N ALA A 90 10.79 -13.36 2.03
CA ALA A 90 11.73 -14.28 1.39
C ALA A 90 11.32 -15.75 1.60
N ILE A 91 10.96 -16.13 2.83
CA ILE A 91 10.45 -17.48 3.16
C ILE A 91 9.20 -17.78 2.32
N GLY A 92 8.26 -16.84 2.26
CA GLY A 92 7.06 -16.95 1.43
C GLY A 92 7.42 -17.24 -0.04
N THR A 93 8.29 -16.42 -0.64
CA THR A 93 8.75 -16.59 -2.03
C THR A 93 9.45 -17.92 -2.28
N PHE A 94 10.31 -18.39 -1.37
CA PHE A 94 10.98 -19.68 -1.51
C PHE A 94 10.01 -20.85 -1.37
N LEU A 95 8.96 -20.72 -0.54
CA LEU A 95 7.95 -21.75 -0.36
C LEU A 95 7.05 -21.94 -1.60
N PHE A 96 7.04 -21.01 -2.56
CA PHE A 96 6.40 -21.23 -3.86
C PHE A 96 7.10 -22.30 -4.70
N VAL A 97 8.42 -22.49 -4.56
CA VAL A 97 9.17 -23.51 -5.30
C VAL A 97 8.69 -24.93 -4.96
N PRO A 98 8.64 -25.37 -3.69
CA PRO A 98 8.08 -26.67 -3.36
C PRO A 98 6.57 -26.75 -3.62
N ALA A 99 5.82 -25.65 -3.47
CA ALA A 99 4.40 -25.63 -3.81
C ALA A 99 4.16 -25.89 -5.31
N ALA A 100 5.01 -25.34 -6.17
CA ALA A 100 5.00 -25.58 -7.60
C ALA A 100 5.43 -27.01 -7.97
N ASN A 101 6.41 -27.58 -7.27
CA ASN A 101 6.81 -28.99 -7.46
C ASN A 101 5.72 -29.98 -7.06
N ALA A 102 4.95 -29.66 -6.02
CA ALA A 102 3.86 -30.51 -5.53
C ALA A 102 2.53 -30.28 -6.27
N GLU A 103 2.47 -29.31 -7.18
CA GLU A 103 1.26 -28.85 -7.89
C GLU A 103 0.03 -28.65 -6.97
N SER A 104 0.29 -28.30 -5.71
CA SER A 104 -0.73 -28.33 -4.67
C SER A 104 -1.22 -26.93 -4.33
N PHE A 105 -2.51 -26.70 -4.59
CA PHE A 105 -3.20 -25.47 -4.24
C PHE A 105 -3.14 -25.14 -2.74
N GLY A 106 -3.09 -26.16 -1.87
CA GLY A 106 -2.97 -25.98 -0.42
C GLY A 106 -1.62 -25.37 -0.01
N PHE A 107 -0.53 -25.94 -0.50
CA PHE A 107 0.82 -25.42 -0.26
C PHE A 107 1.00 -24.01 -0.83
N PHE A 108 0.43 -23.75 -2.01
CA PHE A 108 0.44 -22.43 -2.61
C PHE A 108 -0.25 -21.38 -1.74
N ARG A 109 -1.40 -21.71 -1.14
CA ARG A 109 -2.11 -20.81 -0.22
C ARG A 109 -1.32 -20.52 1.05
N ILE A 110 -0.61 -21.51 1.59
CA ILE A 110 0.25 -21.32 2.76
C ILE A 110 1.43 -20.41 2.41
N ALA A 111 2.06 -20.61 1.25
CA ALA A 111 3.14 -19.74 0.77
C ALA A 111 2.67 -18.29 0.57
N LEU A 112 1.50 -18.10 -0.04
CA LEU A 112 0.85 -16.79 -0.16
C LEU A 112 0.51 -16.15 1.18
N PHE A 113 0.04 -16.94 2.15
CA PHE A 113 -0.26 -16.45 3.49
C PHE A 113 1.01 -15.93 4.18
N ILE A 114 2.12 -16.69 4.14
CA ILE A 114 3.40 -16.28 4.72
C ILE A 114 3.96 -15.05 4.00
N LEU A 115 3.88 -15.01 2.67
CA LEU A 115 4.26 -13.85 1.87
C LEU A 115 3.44 -12.61 2.27
N GLY A 116 2.11 -12.77 2.43
CA GLY A 116 1.19 -11.77 2.98
C GLY A 116 1.59 -11.25 4.36
N CYS A 117 1.99 -12.15 5.27
CA CYS A 117 2.49 -11.78 6.59
C CYS A 117 3.76 -10.90 6.50
N GLY A 118 4.66 -11.23 5.58
CA GLY A 118 5.85 -10.41 5.31
C GLY A 118 5.49 -9.00 4.84
N MET A 119 4.57 -8.89 3.87
CA MET A 119 4.10 -7.59 3.36
C MET A 119 3.42 -6.75 4.43
N ALA A 120 2.51 -7.35 5.21
CA ALA A 120 1.82 -6.69 6.32
C ALA A 120 2.80 -6.18 7.39
N THR A 121 3.83 -6.97 7.70
CA THR A 121 4.87 -6.58 8.66
C THR A 121 5.67 -5.39 8.13
N LEU A 122 6.09 -5.45 6.85
CA LEU A 122 6.84 -4.37 6.21
C LEU A 122 6.04 -3.07 6.16
N GLU A 123 4.76 -3.11 5.80
CA GLU A 123 3.89 -1.93 5.82
C GLU A 123 3.70 -1.38 7.24
N THR A 124 3.47 -2.24 8.22
CA THR A 124 3.27 -1.83 9.62
C THR A 124 4.53 -1.16 10.20
N VAL A 125 5.72 -1.54 9.74
CA VAL A 125 6.99 -1.02 10.27
C VAL A 125 7.52 0.16 9.48
N ALA A 126 7.44 0.14 8.15
CA ALA A 126 8.13 1.12 7.30
C ALA A 126 7.48 2.51 7.31
N HIS A 127 6.15 2.59 7.43
CA HIS A 127 5.46 3.88 7.56
C HIS A 127 5.85 4.67 8.80
N PRO A 128 5.75 4.10 10.03
CA PRO A 128 6.19 4.80 11.23
C PRO A 128 7.72 5.02 11.23
N PHE A 129 8.50 4.14 10.58
CA PHE A 129 9.94 4.34 10.43
C PHE A 129 10.28 5.56 9.55
N ALA A 130 9.64 5.73 8.39
CA ALA A 130 9.82 6.91 7.54
C ALA A 130 9.29 8.19 8.24
N ALA A 131 8.22 8.06 9.01
CA ALA A 131 7.65 9.12 9.82
C ALA A 131 8.62 9.59 10.92
N SER A 132 9.37 8.69 11.57
CA SER A 132 10.29 9.02 12.68
C SER A 132 11.64 9.58 12.24
N LEU A 133 11.97 9.57 10.95
CA LEU A 133 13.24 10.06 10.40
C LEU A 133 13.32 11.60 10.25
N GLY A 134 13.02 12.33 11.34
CA GLY A 134 13.11 13.79 11.41
C GLY A 134 11.93 14.44 12.14
N ASP A 135 11.74 15.75 11.94
CA ASP A 135 10.69 16.53 12.61
C ASP A 135 9.28 15.97 12.31
N GLN A 136 8.47 15.80 13.35
CA GLN A 136 7.09 15.32 13.27
C GLN A 136 6.19 16.18 12.36
N ARG A 137 6.48 17.47 12.22
CA ARG A 137 5.71 18.41 11.39
C ARG A 137 5.82 18.12 9.90
N THR A 138 6.95 17.55 9.45
CA THR A 138 7.21 17.20 8.04
C THR A 138 7.05 15.70 7.77
N SER A 139 6.61 14.94 8.78
CA SER A 139 6.42 13.49 8.74
C SER A 139 5.55 13.01 7.57
N ASP A 140 4.38 13.64 7.33
CA ASP A 140 3.48 13.18 6.25
C ASP A 140 4.10 13.37 4.88
N ARG A 141 4.86 14.46 4.70
CA ARG A 141 5.54 14.74 3.44
C ARG A 141 6.69 13.76 3.19
N ARG A 142 7.41 13.33 4.24
CA ARG A 142 8.46 12.30 4.13
C ARG A 142 7.87 10.94 3.76
N VAL A 143 6.81 10.52 4.45
CA VAL A 143 6.12 9.25 4.17
C VAL A 143 5.58 9.24 2.74
N ASN A 144 4.91 10.31 2.31
CA ASN A 144 4.39 10.44 0.95
C ASN A 144 5.51 10.44 -0.11
N PHE A 145 6.65 11.07 0.18
CA PHE A 145 7.81 11.07 -0.70
C PHE A 145 8.37 9.66 -0.88
N SER A 146 8.62 8.92 0.21
CA SER A 146 9.09 7.53 0.12
C SER A 146 8.07 6.63 -0.60
N GLN A 147 6.77 6.88 -0.41
CA GLN A 147 5.71 6.17 -1.12
C GLN A 147 5.59 6.54 -2.60
N SER A 148 6.09 7.70 -3.03
CA SER A 148 6.16 8.05 -4.45
C SER A 148 7.16 7.16 -5.19
N PHE A 149 8.27 6.81 -4.55
CA PHE A 149 9.23 5.83 -5.09
C PHE A 149 8.68 4.41 -5.10
N ASN A 150 7.84 4.05 -4.12
CA ASN A 150 7.12 2.79 -4.16
C ASN A 150 6.21 2.67 -5.40
N ALA A 151 5.53 3.77 -5.80
CA ALA A 151 4.72 3.78 -7.02
C ALA A 151 5.56 3.59 -8.30
N ILE A 152 6.79 4.13 -8.35
CA ILE A 152 7.73 3.83 -9.44
C ILE A 152 8.05 2.33 -9.46
N GLY A 153 8.32 1.74 -8.29
CA GLY A 153 8.55 0.31 -8.16
C GLY A 153 7.37 -0.53 -8.66
N ALA A 154 6.13 -0.10 -8.35
CA ALA A 154 4.91 -0.76 -8.79
C ALA A 154 4.67 -0.69 -10.32
N ILE A 155 5.24 0.29 -11.02
CA ILE A 155 5.20 0.38 -12.49
C ILE A 155 6.28 -0.52 -13.11
N ILE A 156 7.48 -0.53 -12.53
CA ILE A 156 8.63 -1.28 -13.05
C ILE A 156 8.48 -2.79 -12.80
N GLY A 157 7.97 -3.19 -11.63
CA GLY A 157 7.90 -4.61 -11.24
C GLY A 157 7.11 -5.49 -12.20
N PRO A 158 5.89 -5.11 -12.65
CA PRO A 158 5.15 -5.89 -13.62
C PRO A 158 5.85 -5.98 -14.99
N ALA A 159 6.53 -4.91 -15.41
CA ALA A 159 7.30 -4.90 -16.67
C ALA A 159 8.47 -5.89 -16.61
N ILE A 160 9.23 -5.89 -15.52
CA ILE A 160 10.31 -6.86 -15.28
C ILE A 160 9.74 -8.28 -15.22
N GLY A 161 8.70 -8.51 -14.42
CA GLY A 161 8.08 -9.83 -14.26
C GLY A 161 7.58 -10.40 -15.59
N THR A 162 6.88 -9.59 -16.38
CA THR A 162 6.36 -9.99 -17.69
C THR A 162 7.48 -10.26 -18.68
N PHE A 163 8.52 -9.43 -18.73
CA PHE A 163 9.67 -9.61 -19.61
C PHE A 163 10.40 -10.94 -19.37
N PHE A 164 10.69 -11.25 -18.10
CA PHE A 164 11.34 -12.51 -17.74
C PHE A 164 10.46 -13.72 -18.02
N LEU A 165 9.16 -13.61 -17.74
CA LEU A 165 8.19 -14.67 -17.98
C LEU A 165 8.06 -15.00 -19.47
N LEU A 166 7.88 -13.99 -20.33
CA LEU A 166 7.79 -14.17 -21.78
C LEU A 166 9.04 -14.81 -22.37
N ARG A 167 10.24 -14.41 -21.92
CA ARG A 167 11.49 -15.04 -22.38
C ARG A 167 11.60 -16.49 -21.95
N ALA A 168 11.16 -16.81 -20.74
CA ALA A 168 11.19 -18.18 -20.25
C ALA A 168 10.23 -19.09 -21.04
N THR A 169 9.08 -18.57 -21.47
CA THR A 169 8.12 -19.28 -22.35
C THR A 169 8.59 -19.37 -23.81
N SER A 170 9.32 -18.38 -24.32
CA SER A 170 9.77 -18.32 -25.73
C SER A 170 10.97 -19.23 -26.03
N GLY A 171 11.67 -19.72 -25.01
CA GLY A 171 12.91 -20.51 -25.14
C GLY A 171 12.74 -22.01 -25.39
N GLY A 172 11.53 -22.50 -25.71
CA GLY A 172 11.28 -23.92 -26.00
C GLY A 172 11.21 -24.83 -24.76
N HIS A 173 11.11 -24.29 -23.55
CA HIS A 173 10.81 -25.06 -22.35
C HIS A 173 9.29 -25.20 -22.20
N GLU A 174 8.74 -26.33 -22.68
CA GLU A 174 7.31 -26.69 -22.54
C GLU A 174 6.83 -26.91 -21.09
N ASN A 175 7.67 -26.68 -20.08
CA ASN A 175 7.25 -26.65 -18.67
C ASN A 175 7.13 -25.21 -18.15
N SER A 176 5.94 -24.63 -18.29
CA SER A 176 5.57 -23.32 -17.75
C SER A 176 5.85 -23.17 -16.25
N LEU A 177 5.83 -24.26 -15.47
CA LEU A 177 6.07 -24.26 -14.02
C LEU A 177 7.54 -24.05 -13.64
N ASP A 178 8.50 -24.56 -14.41
CA ASP A 178 9.93 -24.44 -14.07
C ASP A 178 10.45 -23.00 -14.22
N SER A 179 9.94 -22.31 -15.24
CA SER A 179 10.17 -20.88 -15.46
C SER A 179 9.72 -20.03 -14.27
N VAL A 180 8.54 -20.35 -13.71
CA VAL A 180 7.97 -19.63 -12.57
C VAL A 180 8.77 -19.92 -11.29
N LYS A 181 9.23 -21.15 -11.08
CA LYS A 181 10.10 -21.52 -9.95
C LYS A 181 11.38 -20.69 -9.94
N LEU A 182 12.06 -20.59 -11.09
CA LEU A 182 13.30 -19.82 -11.22
C LEU A 182 13.08 -18.34 -10.90
N LEU A 183 11.96 -17.78 -11.37
CA LEU A 183 11.55 -16.40 -11.10
C LEU A 183 11.28 -16.14 -9.61
N TYR A 184 10.54 -17.02 -8.93
CA TYR A 184 10.30 -16.91 -7.48
C TYR A 184 11.58 -17.12 -6.66
N ALA A 185 12.45 -18.05 -7.06
CA ALA A 185 13.74 -18.25 -6.42
C ALA A 185 14.66 -17.03 -6.58
N GLY A 186 14.70 -16.44 -7.79
CA GLY A 186 15.44 -15.20 -8.06
C GLY A 186 14.91 -14.02 -7.24
N LEU A 187 13.58 -13.88 -7.15
CA LEU A 187 12.94 -12.87 -6.30
C LEU A 187 13.27 -13.06 -4.81
N GLY A 188 13.14 -14.29 -4.30
CA GLY A 188 13.49 -14.62 -2.91
C GLY A 188 14.97 -14.34 -2.61
N GLY A 189 15.86 -14.69 -3.54
CA GLY A 189 17.30 -14.38 -3.44
C GLY A 189 17.56 -12.88 -3.41
N PHE A 190 16.91 -12.11 -4.28
CA PHE A 190 17.02 -10.65 -4.30
C PHE A 190 16.57 -10.02 -2.96
N ILE A 191 15.43 -10.45 -2.43
CA ILE A 191 14.89 -9.95 -1.17
C ILE A 191 15.80 -10.32 0.01
N LEU A 192 16.37 -11.53 -0.02
CA LEU A 192 17.35 -11.97 0.98
C LEU A 192 18.60 -11.08 0.94
N ILE A 193 19.12 -10.75 -0.25
CA ILE A 193 20.27 -9.85 -0.40
C ILE A 193 19.94 -8.47 0.19
N VAL A 194 18.75 -7.94 -0.07
CA VAL A 194 18.29 -6.67 0.51
C VAL A 194 18.18 -6.78 2.04
N ALA A 195 17.67 -7.89 2.58
CA ALA A 195 17.58 -8.13 4.01
C ALA A 195 18.96 -8.18 4.68
N VAL A 196 19.92 -8.87 4.06
CA VAL A 196 21.31 -8.97 4.54
C VAL A 196 21.99 -7.61 4.47
N ALA A 197 21.84 -6.88 3.36
CA ALA A 197 22.37 -5.52 3.25
C ALA A 197 21.83 -4.63 4.38
N PHE A 198 20.50 -4.68 4.62
CA PHE A 198 19.85 -3.93 5.68
C PHE A 198 20.28 -4.36 7.10
N PHE A 199 20.65 -5.62 7.28
CA PHE A 199 21.21 -6.12 8.53
C PHE A 199 22.57 -5.46 8.86
N PHE A 200 23.44 -5.30 7.88
CA PHE A 200 24.77 -4.68 8.06
C PHE A 200 24.71 -3.15 8.21
N ILE A 201 23.62 -2.52 7.77
CA ILE A 201 23.47 -1.07 7.90
C ILE A 201 23.28 -0.68 9.38
N ARG A 202 24.16 0.18 9.88
CA ARG A 202 23.97 0.89 11.15
C ARG A 202 22.96 2.01 10.93
N ILE A 203 21.73 1.77 11.34
CA ILE A 203 20.72 2.81 11.45
C ILE A 203 21.10 3.60 12.70
N PRO A 204 21.32 4.93 12.63
CA PRO A 204 21.51 5.76 13.82
C PRO A 204 20.35 5.49 14.77
N ASP A 205 20.59 5.42 16.08
CA ASP A 205 19.51 5.28 17.06
C ASP A 205 18.44 6.30 16.71
N LEU A 206 17.34 5.78 16.17
CA LEU A 206 16.21 6.60 15.80
C LEU A 206 15.79 7.27 17.09
N ILE A 207 15.39 8.54 16.98
CA ILE A 207 14.73 9.24 18.07
C ILE A 207 13.65 8.29 18.55
N ASP A 208 13.93 7.65 19.67
CA ASP A 208 12.99 6.80 20.34
C ASP A 208 11.82 7.75 20.59
N PRO A 209 10.56 7.35 20.38
CA PRO A 209 9.43 8.09 20.96
C PRO A 209 9.58 8.32 22.47
N HIS A 210 10.60 7.69 23.08
CA HIS A 210 11.04 7.73 24.46
C HIS A 210 12.33 8.51 24.74
N SER A 211 13.09 8.98 23.74
CA SER A 211 14.30 9.79 23.99
C SER A 211 13.94 11.27 23.93
N ILE A 212 13.89 11.87 25.11
CA ILE A 212 13.79 13.31 25.30
C ILE A 212 15.03 13.92 24.66
N SER A 213 14.92 14.32 23.40
CA SER A 213 15.90 15.18 22.75
C SER A 213 15.60 16.63 23.13
N ASP A 214 16.60 17.51 23.16
CA ASP A 214 16.44 18.96 23.43
C ASP A 214 15.65 19.72 22.33
N ALA A 215 15.00 19.01 21.42
CA ALA A 215 14.13 19.57 20.40
C ALA A 215 12.80 20.07 21.01
N PRO A 216 12.24 21.20 20.52
CA PRO A 216 10.98 21.75 21.03
C PRO A 216 9.85 20.70 21.00
N LEU A 217 8.97 20.69 22.01
CA LEU A 217 7.86 19.74 22.18
C LEU A 217 6.98 19.56 20.93
N SER A 218 6.92 20.55 20.03
CA SER A 218 6.19 20.51 18.75
C SER A 218 6.85 19.66 17.65
N ALA A 219 8.12 19.29 17.82
CA ALA A 219 8.91 18.49 16.86
C ALA A 219 8.94 17.00 17.22
N GLN A 220 8.52 16.65 18.44
CA GLN A 220 8.48 15.28 18.95
C GLN A 220 7.07 14.69 18.85
N ASN A 221 6.97 13.39 18.59
CA ASN A 221 5.69 12.67 18.64
C ASN A 221 5.37 12.32 20.10
N ILE A 222 4.89 13.30 20.87
CA ILE A 222 4.51 13.11 22.27
C ILE A 222 3.03 12.74 22.33
N ASP A 223 2.67 11.81 23.20
CA ASP A 223 1.26 11.52 23.49
C ASP A 223 0.63 12.71 24.22
N ILE A 224 -0.34 13.36 23.56
CA ILE A 224 -1.02 14.55 24.08
C ILE A 224 -2.08 14.18 25.13
N ALA A 225 -2.47 12.90 25.25
CA ALA A 225 -3.43 12.42 26.24
C ALA A 225 -3.04 11.05 26.83
N PRO A 226 -1.99 10.98 27.66
CA PRO A 226 -1.38 9.73 28.14
C PRO A 226 -2.29 8.85 29.02
N GLY A 227 -3.45 9.35 29.45
CA GLY A 227 -4.44 8.59 30.22
C GLY A 227 -5.53 7.91 29.37
N LYS A 228 -5.60 8.16 28.06
CA LYS A 228 -6.62 7.59 27.17
C LYS A 228 -6.10 6.33 26.49
N ARG A 229 -6.90 5.26 26.47
CA ARG A 229 -6.59 4.06 25.68
C ARG A 229 -6.63 4.42 24.18
N LEU A 230 -5.85 3.73 23.35
CA LEU A 230 -5.75 3.98 21.89
C LEU A 230 -7.12 4.11 21.20
N PHE A 231 -8.08 3.25 21.54
CA PHE A 231 -9.45 3.27 20.99
C PHE A 231 -10.33 4.43 21.46
N GLN A 232 -9.95 5.15 22.52
CA GLN A 232 -10.64 6.35 22.99
C GLN A 232 -10.24 7.60 22.19
N HIS A 233 -9.15 7.52 21.44
CA HIS A 233 -8.76 8.57 20.51
C HIS A 233 -9.63 8.50 19.24
N ARG A 234 -10.63 9.39 19.16
CA ARG A 234 -11.52 9.48 17.98
C ARG A 234 -10.74 9.61 16.67
N HIS A 235 -9.65 10.37 16.63
CA HIS A 235 -8.84 10.52 15.41
C HIS A 235 -8.29 9.18 14.91
N PHE A 236 -7.84 8.31 15.81
CA PHE A 236 -7.27 7.01 15.47
C PHE A 236 -8.35 6.06 14.96
N VAL A 237 -9.51 5.97 15.62
CA VAL A 237 -10.63 5.13 15.18
C VAL A 237 -11.10 5.56 13.78
N TRP A 238 -11.19 6.87 13.54
CA TRP A 238 -11.53 7.39 12.22
C TRP A 238 -10.42 7.18 11.18
N ALA A 239 -9.14 7.16 11.57
CA ALA A 239 -8.03 6.83 10.67
C ALA A 239 -8.07 5.36 10.23
N VAL A 240 -8.36 4.43 11.16
CA VAL A 240 -8.54 3.00 10.84
C VAL A 240 -9.73 2.82 9.91
N ALA A 241 -10.87 3.45 10.21
CA ALA A 241 -12.04 3.42 9.34
C ALA A 241 -11.73 4.02 7.95
N ALA A 242 -11.13 5.21 7.89
CA ALA A 242 -10.75 5.86 6.64
C ALA A 242 -9.81 4.99 5.82
N GLN A 243 -8.84 4.31 6.45
CA GLN A 243 -7.92 3.40 5.76
C GLN A 243 -8.63 2.17 5.21
N PHE A 244 -9.57 1.60 5.97
CA PHE A 244 -10.42 0.50 5.50
C PHE A 244 -11.21 0.89 4.25
N PHE A 245 -11.92 2.02 4.32
CA PHE A 245 -12.68 2.54 3.18
C PHE A 245 -11.79 2.96 2.00
N ASN A 246 -10.58 3.43 2.27
CA ASN A 246 -9.60 3.78 1.25
C ASN A 246 -9.15 2.55 0.45
N VAL A 247 -8.74 1.48 1.13
CA VAL A 247 -8.31 0.25 0.44
C VAL A 247 -9.49 -0.44 -0.24
N ALA A 248 -10.68 -0.39 0.37
CA ALA A 248 -11.94 -0.81 -0.26
C ALA A 248 -12.19 -0.09 -1.59
N ALA A 249 -12.16 1.25 -1.60
CA ALA A 249 -12.35 2.04 -2.83
C ALA A 249 -11.29 1.72 -3.89
N GLN A 250 -10.03 1.53 -3.47
CA GLN A 250 -8.93 1.18 -4.36
C GLN A 250 -9.17 -0.14 -5.08
N ALA A 251 -9.40 -1.21 -4.31
CA ALA A 251 -9.55 -2.55 -4.85
C ALA A 251 -10.78 -2.63 -5.76
N GLY A 252 -11.87 -1.96 -5.38
CA GLY A 252 -13.06 -1.81 -6.22
C GLY A 252 -12.78 -1.12 -7.55
N THR A 253 -12.18 0.07 -7.52
CA THR A 253 -11.84 0.84 -8.74
C THR A 253 -10.88 0.06 -9.64
N TRP A 254 -9.87 -0.61 -9.07
CA TRP A 254 -8.89 -1.36 -9.85
C TRP A 254 -9.48 -2.62 -10.49
N SER A 255 -10.38 -3.31 -9.79
CA SER A 255 -11.00 -4.55 -10.29
C SER A 255 -11.91 -4.28 -11.49
N TYR A 256 -12.66 -3.17 -11.48
CA TYR A 256 -13.64 -2.85 -12.51
C TYR A 256 -13.15 -1.85 -13.57
N PHE A 257 -11.88 -1.43 -13.52
CA PHE A 257 -11.32 -0.51 -14.51
C PHE A 257 -11.35 -1.11 -15.93
N ILE A 258 -10.87 -2.34 -16.09
CA ILE A 258 -10.83 -3.02 -17.39
C ILE A 258 -12.24 -3.34 -17.87
N ASN A 259 -13.11 -3.84 -16.99
CA ASN A 259 -14.52 -4.12 -17.30
C ASN A 259 -15.26 -2.88 -17.80
N TYR A 260 -15.04 -1.72 -17.18
CA TYR A 260 -15.64 -0.46 -17.63
C TYR A 260 -15.19 -0.10 -19.05
N GLY A 261 -13.90 -0.24 -19.35
CA GLY A 261 -13.37 -0.02 -20.71
C GLY A 261 -13.97 -0.96 -21.76
N HIS A 262 -14.21 -2.22 -21.40
CA HIS A 262 -14.80 -3.20 -22.29
C HIS A 262 -16.30 -2.91 -22.55
N GLU A 263 -17.10 -2.73 -21.50
CA GLU A 263 -18.55 -2.60 -21.61
C GLU A 263 -19.03 -1.22 -22.07
N LYS A 264 -18.40 -0.14 -21.60
CA LYS A 264 -18.85 1.23 -21.92
C LYS A 264 -18.11 1.86 -23.08
N MET A 265 -16.83 1.53 -23.27
CA MET A 265 -16.02 2.12 -24.35
C MET A 265 -15.85 1.18 -25.55
N GLY A 266 -16.26 -0.09 -25.45
CA GLY A 266 -16.09 -1.09 -26.51
C GLY A 266 -14.62 -1.38 -26.82
N PHE A 267 -13.72 -1.21 -25.85
CA PHE A 267 -12.29 -1.45 -26.06
C PHE A 267 -11.97 -2.95 -26.07
N SER A 268 -10.99 -3.33 -26.90
CA SER A 268 -10.37 -4.64 -26.79
C SER A 268 -9.56 -4.75 -25.50
N ASP A 269 -9.36 -5.99 -25.02
CA ASP A 269 -8.57 -6.27 -23.82
C ASP A 269 -7.15 -5.68 -23.89
N GLU A 270 -6.55 -5.66 -25.08
CA GLU A 270 -5.24 -5.07 -25.31
C GLU A 270 -5.24 -3.54 -25.13
N LYS A 271 -6.25 -2.85 -25.68
CA LYS A 271 -6.40 -1.40 -25.51
C LYS A 271 -6.69 -1.05 -24.04
N ALA A 272 -7.57 -1.79 -23.38
CA ALA A 272 -7.87 -1.59 -21.97
C ALA A 272 -6.64 -1.83 -21.08
N GLY A 273 -5.82 -2.83 -21.40
CA GLY A 273 -4.53 -3.09 -20.75
C GLY A 273 -3.55 -1.92 -20.90
N ASN A 274 -3.44 -1.32 -22.09
CA ASN A 274 -2.58 -0.14 -22.30
C ASN A 274 -3.06 1.07 -21.47
N PHE A 275 -4.36 1.29 -21.36
CA PHE A 275 -4.89 2.33 -20.47
C PHE A 275 -4.73 2.01 -18.99
N MET A 276 -4.66 0.73 -18.59
CA MET A 276 -4.31 0.33 -17.22
C MET A 276 -2.89 0.79 -16.86
N VAL A 277 -1.95 0.78 -17.81
CA VAL A 277 -0.61 1.35 -17.61
C VAL A 277 -0.70 2.86 -17.38
N LEU A 278 -1.48 3.58 -18.21
CA LEU A 278 -1.72 5.01 -18.02
C LEU A 278 -2.37 5.31 -16.65
N PHE A 279 -3.31 4.48 -16.22
CA PHE A 279 -3.97 4.55 -14.92
C PHE A 279 -2.97 4.44 -13.76
N MET A 280 -2.00 3.52 -13.85
CA MET A 280 -0.92 3.39 -12.87
C MET A 280 0.09 4.56 -12.93
N VAL A 281 0.38 5.08 -14.12
CA VAL A 281 1.20 6.29 -14.27
C VAL A 281 0.52 7.50 -13.64
N MET A 282 -0.80 7.66 -13.79
CA MET A 282 -1.56 8.72 -13.13
C MET A 282 -1.48 8.61 -11.61
N MET A 283 -1.48 7.40 -11.06
CA MET A 283 -1.25 7.18 -9.63
C MET A 283 0.14 7.71 -9.21
N ALA A 284 1.19 7.35 -9.95
CA ALA A 284 2.54 7.80 -9.63
C ALA A 284 2.66 9.33 -9.72
N LEU A 285 2.15 9.94 -10.80
CA LEU A 285 2.11 11.39 -10.96
C LEU A 285 1.33 12.07 -9.83
N GLY A 286 0.19 11.51 -9.45
CA GLY A 286 -0.59 11.99 -8.31
C GLY A 286 0.19 12.01 -7.01
N ARG A 287 1.01 10.97 -6.75
CA ARG A 287 1.87 10.93 -5.55
C ARG A 287 2.93 12.02 -5.59
N PHE A 288 3.61 12.22 -6.72
CA PHE A 288 4.64 13.26 -6.85
C PHE A 288 4.05 14.66 -6.70
N VAL A 289 2.95 14.95 -7.41
CA VAL A 289 2.27 16.24 -7.38
C VAL A 289 1.69 16.51 -5.99
N GLY A 290 1.02 15.53 -5.38
CA GLY A 290 0.46 15.67 -4.05
C GLY A 290 1.52 15.85 -2.96
N THR A 291 2.64 15.12 -3.05
CA THR A 291 3.79 15.29 -2.14
C THR A 291 4.42 16.69 -2.29
N TYR A 292 4.52 17.20 -3.53
CA TYR A 292 4.99 18.56 -3.78
C TYR A 292 4.02 19.60 -3.20
N LEU A 293 2.72 19.39 -3.38
CA LEU A 293 1.68 20.29 -2.88
C LEU A 293 1.64 20.36 -1.34
N MET A 294 2.03 19.28 -0.64
CA MET A 294 2.20 19.26 0.83
C MET A 294 3.26 20.24 1.34
N LYS A 295 4.12 20.79 0.46
CA LYS A 295 5.03 21.89 0.83
C LYS A 295 4.28 23.20 1.11
N PHE A 296 3.13 23.41 0.46
CA PHE A 296 2.39 24.66 0.51
C PHE A 296 1.07 24.54 1.26
N ILE A 297 0.42 23.38 1.20
CA ILE A 297 -0.90 23.13 1.77
C ILE A 297 -0.78 22.05 2.85
N ALA A 298 -1.54 22.20 3.93
CA ALA A 298 -1.58 21.21 5.01
C ALA A 298 -2.09 19.84 4.49
N PRO A 299 -1.47 18.70 4.88
CA PRO A 299 -1.82 17.37 4.35
C PRO A 299 -3.30 17.00 4.48
N ASN A 300 -3.96 17.41 5.56
CA ASN A 300 -5.39 17.15 5.78
C ASN A 300 -6.28 17.91 4.76
N LYS A 301 -5.90 19.12 4.35
CA LYS A 301 -6.65 19.89 3.35
C LYS A 301 -6.49 19.29 1.96
N ILE A 302 -5.29 18.81 1.63
CA ILE A 302 -5.04 18.12 0.36
C ILE A 302 -5.83 16.81 0.32
N LEU A 303 -5.80 16.02 1.41
CA LEU A 303 -6.59 14.79 1.53
C LEU A 303 -8.08 15.05 1.33
N ALA A 304 -8.62 16.10 1.97
CA ALA A 304 -10.03 16.48 1.81
C ALA A 304 -10.36 16.92 0.38
N ALA A 305 -9.51 17.75 -0.24
CA ALA A 305 -9.70 18.20 -1.61
C ALA A 305 -9.67 17.03 -2.60
N PHE A 306 -8.70 16.12 -2.45
CA PHE A 306 -8.57 14.95 -3.32
C PHE A 306 -9.75 13.98 -3.13
N ALA A 307 -10.26 13.82 -1.91
CA ALA A 307 -11.47 13.04 -1.65
C ALA A 307 -12.70 13.64 -2.35
N ILE A 308 -12.88 14.97 -2.32
CA ILE A 308 -13.96 15.64 -3.07
C ILE A 308 -13.80 15.43 -4.57
N CYS A 309 -12.59 15.63 -5.11
CA CYS A 309 -12.34 15.39 -6.54
C CYS A 309 -12.64 13.94 -6.94
N SER A 310 -12.27 12.96 -6.11
CA SER A 310 -12.62 11.55 -6.33
C SER A 310 -14.12 11.31 -6.30
N ILE A 311 -14.87 11.95 -5.39
CA ILE A 311 -16.35 11.86 -5.35
C ILE A 311 -16.95 12.39 -6.65
N ILE A 312 -16.53 13.58 -7.09
CA ILE A 312 -17.01 14.20 -8.32
C ILE A 312 -16.67 13.31 -9.52
N ALA A 313 -15.45 12.78 -9.59
CA ALA A 313 -15.04 11.87 -10.64
C ALA A 313 -15.88 10.58 -10.65
N CYS A 314 -16.17 9.97 -9.49
CA CYS A 314 -17.06 8.81 -9.40
C CYS A 314 -18.47 9.13 -9.90
N ILE A 315 -19.03 10.30 -9.58
CA ILE A 315 -20.34 10.73 -10.08
C ILE A 315 -20.32 10.83 -11.60
N ILE A 316 -19.28 11.44 -12.18
CA ILE A 316 -19.11 11.57 -13.64
C ILE A 316 -18.96 10.19 -14.28
N VAL A 317 -18.19 9.27 -13.68
CA VAL A 317 -18.03 7.89 -14.17
C VAL A 317 -19.39 7.18 -14.22
N ALA A 318 -20.22 7.38 -13.21
CA ALA A 318 -21.54 6.77 -13.13
C ALA A 318 -22.53 7.30 -14.19
N GLN A 319 -22.33 8.52 -14.72
CA GLN A 319 -23.18 9.07 -15.79
C GLN A 319 -22.93 8.46 -17.18
N SER A 320 -21.85 7.69 -17.37
CA SER A 320 -21.51 7.03 -18.65
C SER A 320 -21.44 7.98 -19.86
N TRP A 321 -20.85 9.17 -19.72
CA TRP A 321 -20.59 10.13 -20.80
C TRP A 321 -19.33 9.77 -21.60
N ASP A 322 -19.27 8.53 -22.10
CA ASP A 322 -18.21 7.99 -22.95
C ASP A 322 -16.79 8.41 -22.47
N TRP A 323 -16.11 9.25 -23.27
CA TRP A 323 -14.74 9.70 -23.01
C TRP A 323 -14.60 10.55 -21.75
N THR A 324 -15.60 11.37 -21.40
CA THR A 324 -15.56 12.19 -20.18
C THR A 324 -15.56 11.31 -18.94
N SER A 325 -16.38 10.27 -18.92
CA SER A 325 -16.41 9.29 -17.84
C SER A 325 -15.12 8.46 -17.78
N TYR A 326 -14.55 8.10 -18.93
CA TYR A 326 -13.27 7.39 -18.96
C TYR A 326 -12.09 8.24 -18.46
N CYS A 327 -12.03 9.52 -18.84
CA CYS A 327 -11.04 10.46 -18.31
C CYS A 327 -11.24 10.71 -16.81
N ALA A 328 -12.48 10.78 -16.34
CA ALA A 328 -12.78 10.88 -14.91
C ALA A 328 -12.29 9.63 -14.17
N LEU A 329 -12.51 8.44 -14.73
CA LEU A 329 -12.02 7.17 -14.19
C LEU A 329 -10.48 7.16 -14.07
N LEU A 330 -9.77 7.60 -15.11
CA LEU A 330 -8.31 7.75 -15.07
C LEU A 330 -7.86 8.72 -13.98
N SER A 331 -8.59 9.83 -13.82
CA SER A 331 -8.30 10.86 -12.83
C SER A 331 -8.55 10.41 -11.39
N ILE A 332 -9.45 9.44 -11.15
CA ILE A 332 -9.68 8.88 -9.81
C ILE A 332 -8.37 8.36 -9.21
N ASN A 333 -7.53 7.66 -9.99
CA ASN A 333 -6.29 7.09 -9.46
C ASN A 333 -5.23 8.16 -9.14
N PHE A 334 -5.24 9.26 -9.91
CA PHE A 334 -4.42 10.43 -9.59
C PHE A 334 -4.76 11.00 -8.20
N PHE A 335 -6.05 11.21 -7.91
CA PHE A 335 -6.48 11.72 -6.60
C PHE A 335 -6.36 10.68 -5.48
N PHE A 336 -6.57 9.41 -5.79
CA PHE A 336 -6.44 8.33 -4.82
C PHE A 336 -5.00 8.17 -4.30
N SER A 337 -4.01 8.45 -5.16
CA SER A 337 -2.60 8.17 -4.97
C SER A 337 -2.00 8.52 -3.58
N ILE A 338 -2.38 9.68 -3.00
CA ILE A 338 -1.86 10.19 -1.73
C ILE A 338 -2.72 9.83 -0.52
N MET A 339 -3.91 9.26 -0.72
CA MET A 339 -4.87 9.05 0.36
C MET A 339 -4.34 8.06 1.39
N PHE A 340 -3.86 6.90 0.95
CA PHE A 340 -3.27 5.87 1.81
C PHE A 340 -2.15 6.42 2.71
N PRO A 341 -1.03 6.97 2.17
CA PRO A 341 0.06 7.45 3.02
C PRO A 341 -0.31 8.64 3.91
N THR A 342 -1.23 9.49 3.45
CA THR A 342 -1.67 10.66 4.22
C THR A 342 -2.60 10.28 5.36
N ILE A 343 -3.54 9.36 5.15
CA ILE A 343 -4.40 8.80 6.21
C ILE A 343 -3.52 8.10 7.25
N PHE A 344 -2.56 7.28 6.80
CA PHE A 344 -1.64 6.58 7.68
C PHE A 344 -0.82 7.57 8.53
N SER A 345 -0.18 8.56 7.89
CA SER A 345 0.64 9.53 8.62
C SER A 345 -0.17 10.41 9.58
N LEU A 346 -1.34 10.90 9.16
CA LEU A 346 -2.23 11.66 10.04
C LEU A 346 -2.75 10.82 11.21
N GLY A 347 -3.05 9.54 10.97
CA GLY A 347 -3.48 8.59 11.99
C GLY A 347 -2.41 8.24 13.02
N LEU A 348 -1.12 8.37 12.67
CA LEU A 348 0.01 8.12 13.57
C LEU A 348 0.45 9.34 14.40
N LYS A 349 -0.09 10.53 14.12
CA LYS A 349 0.40 11.77 14.73
C LYS A 349 -0.08 11.95 16.16
N ASN A 350 0.87 12.33 17.03
CA ASN A 350 0.64 12.68 18.44
C ASN A 350 0.11 11.52 19.29
N LEU A 351 0.52 10.30 18.94
CA LEU A 351 0.19 9.07 19.66
C LEU A 351 1.34 8.56 20.53
N GLY A 352 2.54 9.15 20.41
CA GLY A 352 3.72 8.78 21.20
C GLY A 352 3.95 7.27 21.28
N THR A 353 3.86 6.72 22.48
CA THR A 353 4.12 5.30 22.79
C THR A 353 3.13 4.33 22.11
N HIS A 354 1.99 4.84 21.64
CA HIS A 354 0.97 4.07 20.94
C HIS A 354 1.15 4.05 19.42
N THR A 355 2.11 4.79 18.84
CA THR A 355 2.33 4.89 17.39
C THR A 355 2.49 3.51 16.72
N GLN A 356 3.23 2.60 17.35
CA GLN A 356 3.49 1.26 16.80
C GLN A 356 2.23 0.39 16.79
N GLN A 357 1.43 0.44 17.86
CA GLN A 357 0.14 -0.24 17.94
C GLN A 357 -0.87 0.38 16.96
N ALA A 358 -0.85 1.69 16.80
CA ALA A 358 -1.71 2.38 15.85
C ALA A 358 -1.41 1.96 14.41
N SER A 359 -0.11 1.85 14.07
CA SER A 359 0.34 1.37 12.76
C SER A 359 -0.23 -0.01 12.44
N SER A 360 -0.25 -0.93 13.41
CA SER A 360 -0.86 -2.25 13.26
C SER A 360 -2.32 -2.18 12.88
N PHE A 361 -3.13 -1.46 13.65
CA PHE A 361 -4.57 -1.39 13.41
C PHE A 361 -4.91 -0.65 12.11
N ILE A 362 -4.15 0.38 11.75
CA ILE A 362 -4.31 1.05 10.46
C ILE A 362 -3.96 0.09 9.32
N SER A 363 -2.87 -0.69 9.45
CA SER A 363 -2.51 -1.73 8.47
C SER A 363 -3.54 -2.86 8.37
N MET A 364 -4.19 -3.25 9.47
CA MET A 364 -5.31 -4.20 9.42
C MET A 364 -6.48 -3.71 8.55
N GLY A 365 -6.64 -2.39 8.41
CA GLY A 365 -7.64 -1.78 7.52
C GLY A 365 -7.51 -2.21 6.06
N VAL A 366 -6.34 -2.72 5.62
CA VAL A 366 -6.14 -3.26 4.27
C VAL A 366 -7.12 -4.39 3.92
N VAL A 367 -7.67 -5.08 4.92
CA VAL A 367 -8.73 -6.10 4.75
C VAL A 367 -9.97 -5.57 4.01
N GLY A 368 -10.21 -4.24 4.02
CA GLY A 368 -11.31 -3.62 3.26
C GLY A 368 -11.24 -3.87 1.75
N GLY A 369 -10.05 -4.14 1.21
CA GLY A 369 -9.84 -4.48 -0.19
C GLY A 369 -10.55 -5.76 -0.65
N ALA A 370 -10.88 -6.69 0.28
CA ALA A 370 -11.64 -7.89 -0.04
C ALA A 370 -13.16 -7.62 -0.11
N VAL A 371 -13.64 -6.61 0.63
CA VAL A 371 -15.05 -6.41 0.90
C VAL A 371 -15.72 -5.66 -0.26
N MET A 372 -15.09 -4.59 -0.73
CA MET A 372 -15.69 -3.69 -1.72
C MET A 372 -15.86 -4.31 -3.12
N PRO A 373 -14.87 -5.05 -3.68
CA PRO A 373 -15.03 -5.65 -5.00
C PRO A 373 -16.22 -6.61 -5.04
N TYR A 374 -16.50 -7.33 -3.95
CA TYR A 374 -17.66 -8.21 -3.86
C TYR A 374 -18.99 -7.45 -3.99
N PHE A 375 -19.14 -6.33 -3.28
CA PHE A 375 -20.36 -5.52 -3.37
C PHE A 375 -20.47 -4.77 -4.70
N MET A 376 -19.37 -4.22 -5.20
CA MET A 376 -19.34 -3.60 -6.54
C MET A 376 -19.70 -4.62 -7.62
N GLY A 377 -19.28 -5.88 -7.50
CA GLY A 377 -19.63 -6.93 -8.45
C GLY A 377 -21.11 -7.23 -8.54
N LYS A 378 -21.84 -7.17 -7.42
CA LYS A 378 -23.30 -7.35 -7.45
C LYS A 378 -24.01 -6.27 -8.27
N ILE A 379 -23.55 -5.02 -8.15
CA ILE A 379 -24.11 -3.88 -8.88
C ILE A 379 -23.62 -3.85 -10.33
N ALA A 380 -22.36 -4.22 -10.55
CA ALA A 380 -21.73 -4.27 -11.86
C ALA A 380 -22.38 -5.30 -12.81
N ASN A 381 -23.07 -6.31 -12.28
CA ASN A 381 -23.84 -7.27 -13.09
C ASN A 381 -25.02 -6.62 -13.83
N GLU A 382 -25.55 -5.50 -13.32
CA GLU A 382 -26.58 -4.71 -14.00
C GLU A 382 -25.93 -3.61 -14.84
N ASP A 383 -25.03 -2.82 -14.24
CA ASP A 383 -24.25 -1.80 -14.93
C ASP A 383 -22.96 -1.48 -14.19
N VAL A 384 -21.81 -1.70 -14.83
CA VAL A 384 -20.48 -1.38 -14.30
C VAL A 384 -20.34 0.10 -13.94
N ALA A 385 -21.02 1.02 -14.64
CA ALA A 385 -20.98 2.44 -14.31
C ALA A 385 -21.66 2.75 -12.97
N HIS A 386 -22.78 2.08 -12.68
CA HIS A 386 -23.51 2.25 -11.43
C HIS A 386 -22.73 1.71 -10.22
N ALA A 387 -21.83 0.74 -10.43
CA ALA A 387 -20.95 0.25 -9.37
C ALA A 387 -20.06 1.37 -8.78
N TYR A 388 -19.75 2.43 -9.55
CA TYR A 388 -18.95 3.57 -9.08
C TYR A 388 -19.68 4.52 -8.12
N TYR A 389 -20.98 4.34 -7.88
CA TYR A 389 -21.64 4.99 -6.74
C TYR A 389 -21.15 4.47 -5.39
N LEU A 390 -20.69 3.21 -5.33
CA LEU A 390 -20.29 2.60 -4.07
C LEU A 390 -18.99 3.23 -3.50
N PRO A 391 -17.91 3.44 -4.29
CA PRO A 391 -16.72 4.16 -3.85
C PRO A 391 -16.99 5.57 -3.31
N ILE A 392 -18.08 6.24 -3.69
CA ILE A 392 -18.44 7.56 -3.14
C ILE A 392 -18.60 7.50 -1.62
N ILE A 393 -19.23 6.44 -1.11
CA ILE A 393 -19.41 6.24 0.35
C ILE A 393 -18.04 6.19 1.02
N CYS A 394 -17.09 5.47 0.42
CA CYS A 394 -15.72 5.39 0.94
C CYS A 394 -15.04 6.77 0.97
N TYR A 395 -15.13 7.52 -0.13
CA TYR A 395 -14.52 8.85 -0.22
C TYR A 395 -15.17 9.87 0.70
N VAL A 396 -16.47 9.76 0.97
CA VAL A 396 -17.15 10.58 1.99
C VAL A 396 -16.59 10.31 3.38
N VAL A 397 -16.35 9.05 3.75
CA VAL A 397 -15.73 8.71 5.04
C VAL A 397 -14.31 9.27 5.13
N ILE A 398 -13.52 9.17 4.06
CA ILE A 398 -12.16 9.75 3.98
C ILE A 398 -12.22 11.28 4.13
N PHE A 399 -13.16 11.94 3.45
CA PHE A 399 -13.37 13.38 3.55
C PHE A 399 -13.73 13.81 4.97
N LEU A 400 -14.65 13.10 5.63
CA LEU A 400 -15.05 13.38 7.02
C LEU A 400 -13.86 13.25 7.98
N PHE A 401 -13.02 12.22 7.79
CA PHE A 401 -11.78 12.08 8.55
C PHE A 401 -10.85 13.29 8.33
N ALA A 402 -10.58 13.64 7.07
CA ALA A 402 -9.69 14.74 6.71
C ALA A 402 -10.16 16.12 7.20
N ALA A 403 -11.48 16.36 7.16
CA ALA A 403 -12.09 17.63 7.49
C ALA A 403 -12.29 17.83 9.01
N ARG A 404 -12.77 16.81 9.73
CA ARG A 404 -13.18 16.94 11.14
C ARG A 404 -12.36 16.13 12.14
N PHE A 405 -11.88 14.94 11.76
CA PHE A 405 -11.31 13.98 12.72
C PHE A 405 -9.79 13.80 12.62
N PHE A 406 -9.11 14.61 11.81
CA PHE A 406 -7.65 14.49 11.61
C PHE A 406 -6.79 14.91 12.81
N LYS A 407 -7.37 15.54 13.85
CA LYS A 407 -6.63 16.00 15.05
C LYS A 407 -7.00 15.20 16.29
N VAL A 408 -6.00 14.97 17.13
CA VAL A 408 -6.21 14.50 18.50
C VAL A 408 -6.99 15.58 19.26
N ILE A 409 -8.21 15.25 19.67
CA ILE A 409 -9.00 16.09 20.56
C ILE A 409 -8.44 15.88 21.97
N ARG A 410 -7.94 16.97 22.59
CA ARG A 410 -7.44 16.96 23.97
C ARG A 410 -8.48 16.38 24.93
#